data_AF-A0A3P1WML7-F1
#
_entry.id   AF-A0A3P1WML7-F1
#
_cell.length_a   1.000
_cell.length_b   1.000
_cell.length_c   1.000
_cell.angle_alpha   90.00
_cell.angle_beta   90.00
_cell.angle_gamma   90.00
#
_symmetry.space_group_name_H-M   'P 1'
#
loop_
_entity.id
_entity.type
_entity.pdbx_description
1 polymer ?
#
loop_
_entity_poly.entity_id
_entity_poly.type
_entity_poly.pdbx_seq_one_letter_code
_entity_poly.pdbx_strand_id
1 'polypeptide(L)'
;MKKTLTIISACSVLALVGCSADAQPATSASGSTSGATDAPKSSAPEGQTTDQPVSAPPSMFDDDSALLRGLALSHLQQKGISDAVVIDQDLSDDDGHWEFEMLAGDTVHQVRIPVGSQSVTDLETESPDDDDRAAAASRINIDDAIRTITQKYPGKVGDVNFDDGMWKVDVIVDGGETEYELVVATGEIRADR
;
A
#
# COMPACT_ATOMS: atom_id res chain seq x y z
N MET A 1 39.05 20.57 -14.26
CA MET A 1 38.39 21.72 -14.94
C MET A 1 37.26 22.19 -14.03
N LYS A 2 37.35 23.41 -13.48
CA LYS A 2 36.43 23.91 -12.45
C LYS A 2 35.17 24.46 -13.13
N LYS A 3 34.02 23.81 -12.94
CA LYS A 3 32.72 24.31 -13.40
C LYS A 3 32.06 25.08 -12.25
N THR A 4 32.03 26.40 -12.39
CA THR A 4 31.30 27.33 -11.54
C THR A 4 29.82 27.26 -11.92
N LEU A 5 28.94 26.92 -10.98
CA LEU A 5 27.49 26.94 -11.18
C LEU A 5 26.90 28.12 -10.42
N THR A 6 26.25 29.02 -11.16
CA THR A 6 25.60 30.25 -10.67
C THR A 6 24.19 29.93 -10.18
N ILE A 7 23.92 30.30 -8.92
CA ILE A 7 22.60 30.23 -8.30
C ILE A 7 21.80 31.47 -8.71
N ILE A 8 20.65 31.29 -9.36
CA ILE A 8 19.68 32.37 -9.59
C ILE A 8 18.54 32.16 -8.59
N SER A 9 18.52 33.01 -7.56
CA SER A 9 17.44 33.13 -6.59
C SER A 9 16.33 34.00 -7.19
N ALA A 10 15.09 33.52 -7.19
CA ALA A 10 13.91 34.31 -7.51
C ALA A 10 12.99 34.33 -6.29
N CYS A 11 13.06 35.43 -5.52
CA CYS A 11 12.03 35.81 -4.55
C CYS A 11 10.79 36.29 -5.30
N SER A 12 9.68 35.57 -5.17
CA SER A 12 8.35 36.09 -5.48
C SER A 12 7.56 36.21 -4.19
N VAL A 13 7.49 37.43 -3.67
CA VAL A 13 6.56 37.84 -2.62
C VAL A 13 5.34 38.42 -3.31
N LEU A 14 4.17 37.81 -3.13
CA LEU A 14 2.88 38.46 -3.38
C LEU A 14 2.04 38.39 -2.11
N ALA A 15 1.60 39.56 -1.67
CA ALA A 15 0.81 39.75 -0.47
C ALA A 15 -0.58 40.31 -0.82
N LEU A 16 -1.49 40.13 0.13
CA LEU A 16 -2.66 40.95 0.50
C LEU A 16 -4.08 40.60 -0.02
N VAL A 17 -4.91 40.25 0.97
CA VAL A 17 -6.21 40.85 1.36
C VAL A 17 -7.50 40.30 0.75
N GLY A 18 -8.45 39.96 1.64
CA GLY A 18 -9.87 40.16 1.34
C GLY A 18 -10.91 39.38 2.14
N CYS A 19 -11.34 39.99 3.26
CA CYS A 19 -12.70 39.98 3.84
C CYS A 19 -13.35 38.71 4.42
N SER A 20 -13.56 38.80 5.73
CA SER A 20 -14.50 38.09 6.58
C SER A 20 -15.96 38.17 6.11
N ALA A 21 -16.73 37.11 6.37
CA ALA A 21 -18.18 37.18 6.59
C ALA A 21 -18.53 36.40 7.86
N ASP A 22 -19.20 37.11 8.76
CA ASP A 22 -19.67 36.72 10.09
C ASP A 22 -21.11 36.18 10.02
N ALA A 23 -21.50 35.47 11.08
CA ALA A 23 -22.86 35.08 11.52
C ALA A 23 -23.65 34.01 10.72
N GLN A 24 -24.01 32.91 11.40
CA GLN A 24 -25.18 32.90 12.29
C GLN A 24 -25.27 31.60 13.13
N PRO A 25 -25.68 31.67 14.42
CA PRO A 25 -25.93 30.51 15.26
C PRO A 25 -27.37 29.98 15.10
N ALA A 26 -27.57 28.67 15.33
CA ALA A 26 -28.87 28.15 15.71
C ALA A 26 -28.72 27.04 16.75
N THR A 27 -29.44 27.26 17.84
CA THR A 27 -29.51 26.53 19.10
C THR A 27 -30.47 25.34 19.01
N SER A 28 -30.28 24.40 19.96
CA SER A 28 -31.30 23.53 20.57
C SER A 28 -31.72 22.26 19.83
N ALA A 29 -31.42 21.10 20.43
CA ALA A 29 -32.38 20.45 21.34
C ALA A 29 -31.73 19.30 22.12
N SER A 30 -31.87 19.37 23.44
CA SER A 30 -31.65 18.27 24.37
C SER A 30 -32.90 17.39 24.38
N GLY A 31 -32.73 16.08 24.27
CA GLY A 31 -33.80 15.09 24.34
C GLY A 31 -33.30 13.84 25.05
N SER A 32 -33.34 13.86 26.38
CA SER A 32 -33.27 12.66 27.21
C SER A 32 -34.58 11.90 27.12
N THR A 33 -34.51 10.62 26.77
CA THR A 33 -35.56 9.64 27.06
C THR A 33 -34.94 8.40 27.68
N SER A 34 -35.07 8.28 29.00
CA SER A 34 -35.05 7.01 29.70
C SER A 34 -36.27 6.19 29.28
N GLY A 35 -36.03 4.97 28.78
CA GLY A 35 -37.06 3.97 28.49
C GLY A 35 -36.59 2.63 29.01
N ALA A 36 -37.41 2.03 29.88
CA ALA A 36 -37.12 0.86 30.68
C ALA A 36 -37.19 -0.46 29.90
N THR A 37 -36.45 -1.44 30.45
CA THR A 37 -36.78 -2.86 30.63
C THR A 37 -37.72 -3.53 29.62
N ASP A 38 -37.19 -4.46 28.83
CA ASP A 38 -37.79 -5.79 28.74
C ASP A 38 -36.74 -6.85 28.32
N ALA A 39 -36.66 -7.90 29.13
CA ALA A 39 -35.80 -9.05 28.91
C ALA A 39 -36.61 -10.16 28.20
N PRO A 40 -36.25 -10.57 26.97
CA PRO A 40 -36.80 -11.79 26.41
C PRO A 40 -36.06 -13.00 26.99
N LYS A 41 -36.78 -13.75 27.81
CA LYS A 41 -36.45 -15.13 28.20
C LYS A 41 -36.49 -16.00 26.95
N SER A 42 -35.35 -16.17 26.28
CA SER A 42 -35.20 -17.06 25.14
C SER A 42 -34.81 -18.46 25.62
N SER A 43 -35.70 -19.40 25.37
CA SER A 43 -35.51 -20.83 25.61
C SER A 43 -34.40 -21.38 24.73
N ALA A 44 -33.47 -22.10 25.35
CA ALA A 44 -32.45 -22.88 24.66
C ALA A 44 -33.11 -24.05 23.88
N PRO A 45 -32.79 -24.23 22.60
CA PRO A 45 -32.82 -25.55 21.98
C PRO A 45 -31.46 -26.22 22.21
N GLU A 46 -31.47 -27.38 22.87
CA GLU A 46 -30.37 -28.34 22.87
C GLU A 46 -30.19 -28.88 21.45
N GLY A 47 -29.46 -28.13 20.62
CA GLY A 47 -29.08 -28.49 19.27
C GLY A 47 -27.72 -29.19 19.27
N GLN A 48 -27.77 -30.51 19.43
CA GLN A 48 -26.95 -31.51 18.73
C GLN A 48 -25.60 -31.00 18.16
N THR A 49 -24.54 -31.09 18.95
CA THR A 49 -23.15 -30.96 18.49
C THR A 49 -22.87 -32.05 17.47
N THR A 50 -23.00 -31.71 16.20
CA THR A 50 -22.39 -32.46 15.11
C THR A 50 -21.03 -31.82 14.90
N ASP A 51 -19.98 -32.48 15.36
CA ASP A 51 -18.59 -32.16 15.05
C ASP A 51 -18.38 -32.35 13.53
N GLN A 52 -18.86 -31.40 12.73
CA GLN A 52 -18.35 -31.21 11.39
C GLN A 52 -17.14 -30.27 11.51
N PRO A 53 -15.97 -30.66 10.97
CA PRO A 53 -14.88 -29.72 10.79
C PRO A 53 -15.42 -28.60 9.90
N VAL A 54 -15.58 -27.41 10.47
CA VAL A 54 -15.76 -26.20 9.67
C VAL A 54 -14.51 -26.08 8.82
N SER A 55 -14.62 -26.43 7.54
CA SER A 55 -13.61 -26.10 6.55
C SER A 55 -13.31 -24.62 6.74
N ALA A 56 -12.06 -24.30 7.06
CA ALA A 56 -11.61 -22.93 7.13
C ALA A 56 -12.10 -22.20 5.86
N PRO A 57 -12.61 -20.96 5.96
CA PRO A 57 -12.92 -20.19 4.78
C PRO A 57 -11.69 -20.20 3.86
N PRO A 58 -11.86 -20.32 2.53
CA PRO A 58 -10.73 -20.27 1.61
C PRO A 58 -9.91 -19.02 1.94
N SER A 59 -8.61 -19.21 2.08
CA SER A 59 -7.66 -18.15 2.36
C SER A 59 -7.65 -17.15 1.21
N MET A 60 -8.57 -16.18 1.25
CA MET A 60 -8.78 -15.20 0.18
C MET A 60 -7.66 -14.15 0.13
N PHE A 61 -6.65 -14.23 0.99
CA PHE A 61 -5.63 -13.19 1.15
C PHE A 61 -4.19 -13.68 0.98
N ASP A 62 -3.95 -14.96 0.71
CA ASP A 62 -2.56 -15.43 0.58
C ASP A 62 -1.90 -14.96 -0.73
N ASP A 63 -2.68 -14.57 -1.74
CA ASP A 63 -2.20 -14.34 -3.12
C ASP A 63 -2.60 -13.01 -3.76
N ASP A 64 -3.34 -12.12 -3.09
CA ASP A 64 -3.80 -10.86 -3.71
C ASP A 64 -2.99 -9.64 -3.24
N SER A 65 -1.70 -9.63 -3.56
CA SER A 65 -0.79 -8.52 -3.24
C SER A 65 -1.27 -7.18 -3.80
N ALA A 66 -2.01 -7.18 -4.91
CA ALA A 66 -2.61 -5.97 -5.48
C ALA A 66 -3.66 -5.34 -4.55
N LEU A 67 -4.53 -6.15 -3.94
CA LEU A 67 -5.45 -5.66 -2.92
C LEU A 67 -4.71 -5.12 -1.69
N LEU A 68 -3.60 -5.77 -1.30
CA LEU A 68 -2.81 -5.36 -0.13
C LEU A 68 -2.04 -4.06 -0.37
N ARG A 69 -1.49 -3.82 -1.56
CA ARG A 69 -0.97 -2.51 -1.96
C ARG A 69 -2.04 -1.42 -1.85
N GLY A 70 -3.25 -1.70 -2.32
CA GLY A 70 -4.39 -0.78 -2.19
C GLY A 70 -4.78 -0.50 -0.73
N LEU A 71 -4.68 -1.50 0.15
CA LEU A 71 -4.91 -1.36 1.58
C LEU A 71 -3.81 -0.50 2.24
N ALA A 72 -2.54 -0.71 1.90
CA ALA A 72 -1.41 0.09 2.40
C ALA A 72 -1.54 1.58 1.99
N LEU A 73 -1.87 1.85 0.73
CA LEU A 73 -2.12 3.23 0.25
C LEU A 73 -3.31 3.88 0.99
N SER A 74 -4.39 3.12 1.20
CA SER A 74 -5.57 3.61 1.93
C SER A 74 -5.23 3.96 3.38
N HIS A 75 -4.33 3.20 4.02
CA HIS A 75 -3.86 3.47 5.38
C HIS A 75 -3.07 4.79 5.44
N LEU A 76 -2.16 5.05 4.49
CA LEU A 76 -1.44 6.33 4.41
C LEU A 76 -2.39 7.51 4.13
N GLN A 77 -3.40 7.33 3.28
CA GLN A 77 -4.42 8.35 3.02
C GLN A 77 -5.20 8.74 4.27
N GLN A 78 -5.56 7.78 5.14
CA GLN A 78 -6.23 8.07 6.41
C GLN A 78 -5.38 8.90 7.38
N LYS A 79 -4.06 8.91 7.18
CA LYS A 79 -3.10 9.75 7.92
C LYS A 79 -2.86 11.11 7.27
N GLY A 80 -3.54 11.40 6.17
CA GLY A 80 -3.36 12.64 5.40
C GLY A 80 -2.21 12.60 4.40
N ILE A 81 -1.63 11.43 4.13
CA ILE A 81 -0.58 11.23 3.12
C ILE A 81 -1.26 10.67 1.86
N SER A 82 -1.59 11.55 0.92
CA SER A 82 -2.46 11.21 -0.23
C SER A 82 -1.75 11.07 -1.56
N ASP A 83 -0.48 11.45 -1.62
CA ASP A 83 0.39 11.45 -2.79
C ASP A 83 1.42 10.30 -2.78
N ALA A 84 1.25 9.33 -1.88
CA ALA A 84 2.08 8.14 -1.79
C ALA A 84 2.04 7.29 -3.07
N VAL A 85 3.21 6.83 -3.52
CA VAL A 85 3.39 5.92 -4.65
C VAL A 85 4.12 4.67 -4.16
N VAL A 86 3.61 3.47 -4.46
CA VAL A 86 4.28 2.22 -4.12
C VAL A 86 5.53 2.07 -5.00
N ILE A 87 6.68 1.84 -4.36
CA ILE A 87 8.00 1.75 -4.99
C ILE A 87 8.66 0.39 -4.78
N ASP A 88 8.28 -0.34 -3.73
CA ASP A 88 8.76 -1.68 -3.43
C ASP A 88 7.64 -2.54 -2.83
N GLN A 89 7.76 -3.85 -2.99
CA GLN A 89 6.98 -4.89 -2.34
C GLN A 89 7.88 -6.09 -2.01
N ASP A 90 7.79 -6.59 -0.78
CA ASP A 90 8.49 -7.80 -0.32
C ASP A 90 7.49 -8.75 0.36
N LEU A 91 7.56 -10.05 0.03
CA LEU A 91 6.91 -11.12 0.79
C LEU A 91 7.94 -11.80 1.70
N SER A 92 7.92 -11.44 2.99
CA SER A 92 8.77 -12.11 3.98
C SER A 92 8.33 -13.56 4.21
N ASP A 93 9.17 -14.50 3.76
CA ASP A 93 9.02 -15.94 3.96
C ASP A 93 9.16 -16.37 5.44
N ASP A 94 9.92 -15.62 6.24
CA ASP A 94 10.31 -16.03 7.60
C ASP A 94 9.19 -15.86 8.63
N ASP A 95 8.40 -14.80 8.52
CA ASP A 95 7.36 -14.42 9.48
C ASP A 95 6.00 -14.11 8.82
N GLY A 96 5.87 -14.34 7.52
CA GLY A 96 4.59 -14.41 6.81
C GLY A 96 3.86 -13.08 6.77
N HIS A 97 4.52 -12.04 6.26
CA HIS A 97 3.89 -10.76 6.03
C HIS A 97 4.32 -10.16 4.69
N TRP A 98 3.45 -9.30 4.19
CA TRP A 98 3.78 -8.38 3.12
C TRP A 98 4.38 -7.11 3.69
N GLU A 99 5.38 -6.61 3.01
CA GLU A 99 5.96 -5.30 3.23
C GLU A 99 5.80 -4.48 1.94
N PHE A 100 5.42 -3.22 2.11
CA PHE A 100 5.29 -2.28 1.00
C PHE A 100 6.03 -1.01 1.37
N GLU A 101 6.85 -0.53 0.45
CA GLU A 101 7.47 0.78 0.56
C GLU A 101 6.77 1.77 -0.35
N MET A 102 6.46 2.94 0.19
CA MET A 102 5.77 4.00 -0.53
C MET A 102 6.48 5.33 -0.37
N LEU A 103 6.84 5.95 -1.49
CA LEU A 103 7.39 7.30 -1.48
C LEU A 103 6.27 8.34 -1.43
N ALA A 104 6.30 9.22 -0.43
CA ALA A 104 5.45 10.41 -0.36
C ALA A 104 6.31 11.65 -0.06
N GLY A 105 6.37 12.58 -1.00
CA GLY A 105 7.29 13.72 -0.93
C GLY A 105 8.75 13.27 -0.93
N ASP A 106 9.45 13.45 0.19
CA ASP A 106 10.86 13.08 0.39
C ASP A 106 11.01 12.09 1.57
N THR A 107 9.99 11.26 1.77
CA THR A 107 9.93 10.25 2.83
C THR A 107 9.43 8.93 2.26
N VAL A 108 10.18 7.86 2.49
CA VAL A 108 9.70 6.49 2.28
C VAL A 108 8.91 6.05 3.50
N HIS A 109 7.73 5.48 3.28
CA HIS A 109 6.87 4.90 4.29
C HIS A 109 6.79 3.41 4.09
N GLN A 110 7.15 2.65 5.11
CA GLN A 110 7.11 1.19 5.09
C GLN A 110 5.87 0.70 5.85
N VAL A 111 5.08 -0.14 5.19
CA VAL A 111 3.84 -0.71 5.74
C VAL A 111 3.91 -2.22 5.71
N ARG A 112 3.63 -2.84 6.86
CA ARG A 112 3.57 -4.29 7.03
C ARG A 112 2.13 -4.77 7.16
N ILE A 113 1.79 -5.84 6.45
CA ILE A 113 0.49 -6.50 6.52
C ILE A 113 0.70 -8.02 6.64
N PRO A 114 0.34 -8.65 7.77
CA PRO A 114 0.43 -10.11 7.90
C PRO A 114 -0.40 -10.82 6.83
N VAL A 115 0.13 -11.91 6.29
CA VAL A 115 -0.59 -12.75 5.33
C VAL A 115 -1.89 -13.28 5.98
N GLY A 116 -2.98 -13.30 5.23
CA GLY A 116 -4.29 -13.69 5.77
C GLY A 116 -5.00 -12.61 6.61
N SER A 117 -4.43 -11.41 6.72
CA SER A 117 -4.92 -10.34 7.60
C SER A 117 -5.17 -9.02 6.85
N GLN A 118 -5.99 -8.16 7.46
CA GLN A 118 -6.15 -6.76 7.06
C GLN A 118 -5.55 -5.80 8.11
N SER A 119 -4.82 -6.34 9.10
CA SER A 119 -4.14 -5.54 10.10
C SER A 119 -2.92 -4.86 9.48
N VAL A 120 -3.00 -3.56 9.32
CA VAL A 120 -1.92 -2.74 8.79
C VAL A 120 -1.09 -2.18 9.94
N THR A 121 0.23 -2.35 9.88
CA THR A 121 1.18 -1.80 10.85
C THR A 121 2.20 -0.93 10.13
N ASP A 122 2.52 0.23 10.70
CA ASP A 122 3.65 1.04 10.23
C ASP A 122 4.92 0.56 10.92
N LEU A 123 5.98 0.42 10.14
CA LEU A 123 7.28 0.06 10.68
C LEU A 123 8.13 1.31 10.83
N GLU A 124 8.62 1.82 9.71
CA GLU A 124 9.63 2.87 9.70
C GLU A 124 9.34 3.91 8.61
N THR A 125 10.00 5.06 8.78
CA THR A 125 10.09 6.08 7.74
C THR A 125 11.54 6.43 7.54
N GLU A 126 11.96 6.53 6.30
CA GLU A 126 13.34 6.88 5.98
C GLU A 126 13.44 7.88 4.84
N SER A 127 14.65 8.37 4.62
CA SER A 127 14.93 9.26 3.50
C SER A 127 15.13 8.41 2.25
N PRO A 128 14.48 8.75 1.13
CA PRO A 128 14.62 7.98 -0.09
C PRO A 128 16.05 8.02 -0.60
N ASP A 129 16.48 6.93 -1.23
CA ASP A 129 17.69 6.89 -2.04
C ASP A 129 17.39 7.21 -3.52
N ASP A 130 18.39 7.01 -4.39
CA ASP A 130 18.25 7.33 -5.81
C ASP A 130 17.33 6.36 -6.54
N ASP A 131 17.27 5.11 -6.10
CA ASP A 131 16.44 4.07 -6.70
C ASP A 131 14.98 4.25 -6.30
N ASP A 132 14.69 4.63 -5.05
CA ASP A 132 13.34 5.00 -4.60
C ASP A 132 12.75 6.14 -5.42
N ARG A 133 13.55 7.18 -5.63
CA ARG A 133 13.16 8.34 -6.44
C ARG A 133 12.95 7.95 -7.89
N ALA A 134 13.79 7.06 -8.41
CA ALA A 134 13.68 6.58 -9.79
C ALA A 134 12.45 5.69 -9.98
N ALA A 135 12.13 4.82 -9.02
CA ALA A 135 10.95 3.98 -8.99
C ALA A 135 9.67 4.82 -9.04
N ALA A 136 9.56 5.81 -8.14
CA ALA A 136 8.40 6.71 -8.09
C ALA A 136 8.26 7.59 -9.34
N ALA A 137 9.38 7.97 -9.97
CA ALA A 137 9.40 8.75 -11.21
C ALA A 137 9.27 7.88 -12.48
N SER A 138 9.24 6.55 -12.35
CA SER A 138 9.24 5.63 -13.47
C SER A 138 7.99 5.78 -14.34
N ARG A 139 8.17 5.66 -15.65
CA ARG A 139 7.05 5.69 -16.63
C ARG A 139 6.19 4.43 -16.59
N ILE A 140 6.72 3.35 -16.01
CA ILE A 140 6.02 2.09 -15.75
C ILE A 140 5.96 2.02 -14.22
N ASN A 141 4.78 2.04 -13.62
CA ASN A 141 4.66 1.82 -12.18
C ASN A 141 4.72 0.33 -11.84
N ILE A 142 4.82 0.00 -10.55
CA ILE A 142 4.91 -1.37 -10.04
C ILE A 142 3.75 -2.26 -10.53
N ASP A 143 2.50 -1.76 -10.53
CA ASP A 143 1.33 -2.52 -10.98
C ASP A 143 1.40 -2.86 -12.48
N ASP A 144 1.83 -1.91 -13.30
CA ASP A 144 2.02 -2.11 -14.74
C ASP A 144 3.19 -3.06 -15.01
N ALA A 145 4.26 -3.01 -14.20
CA ALA A 145 5.40 -3.92 -14.30
C ALA A 145 4.99 -5.37 -13.96
N ILE A 146 4.36 -5.57 -12.80
CA ILE A 146 3.79 -6.85 -12.36
C ILE A 146 2.88 -7.41 -13.44
N ARG A 147 1.92 -6.62 -13.93
CA ARG A 147 0.99 -7.06 -14.97
C ARG A 147 1.70 -7.45 -16.26
N THR A 148 2.71 -6.68 -16.67
CA THR A 148 3.47 -6.94 -17.90
C THR A 148 4.25 -8.26 -17.81
N ILE A 149 4.90 -8.51 -16.68
CA ILE A 149 5.67 -9.74 -16.46
C ILE A 149 4.74 -10.94 -16.31
N THR A 150 3.71 -10.86 -15.46
CA THR A 150 2.79 -11.97 -15.19
C THR A 150 1.91 -12.35 -16.38
N GLN A 151 1.65 -11.43 -17.32
CA GLN A 151 1.02 -11.77 -18.61
C GLN A 151 1.86 -12.72 -19.46
N LYS A 152 3.20 -12.62 -19.37
CA LYS A 152 4.14 -13.45 -20.13
C LYS A 152 4.60 -14.68 -19.35
N TYR A 153 4.76 -14.52 -18.04
CA TYR A 153 5.23 -15.54 -17.10
C TYR A 153 4.21 -15.67 -15.97
N PRO A 154 3.14 -16.45 -16.15
CA PRO A 154 2.11 -16.61 -15.12
C PRO A 154 2.68 -17.27 -13.87
N GLY A 155 2.36 -16.71 -12.70
CA GLY A 155 2.77 -17.23 -11.39
C GLY A 155 2.32 -16.29 -10.27
N LYS A 156 2.66 -16.65 -9.04
CA LYS A 156 2.49 -15.77 -7.88
C LYS A 156 3.64 -14.77 -7.87
N VAL A 157 3.37 -13.52 -7.52
CA VAL A 157 4.43 -12.52 -7.33
C VAL A 157 4.82 -12.52 -5.85
N GLY A 158 6.11 -12.61 -5.55
CA GLY A 158 6.70 -12.37 -4.23
C GLY A 158 7.20 -10.95 -4.19
N ASP A 159 8.47 -10.78 -4.52
CA ASP A 159 9.17 -9.50 -4.38
C ASP A 159 9.14 -8.67 -5.66
N VAL A 160 9.13 -7.35 -5.49
CA VAL A 160 9.18 -6.39 -6.58
C VAL A 160 9.96 -5.15 -6.15
N ASN A 161 11.15 -4.97 -6.71
CA ASN A 161 12.00 -3.81 -6.45
C ASN A 161 12.36 -3.07 -7.75
N PHE A 162 12.92 -1.88 -7.60
CA PHE A 162 13.42 -1.07 -8.70
C PHE A 162 14.92 -0.84 -8.54
N ASP A 163 15.69 -1.16 -9.57
CA ASP A 163 17.15 -0.98 -9.55
C ASP A 163 17.64 -0.78 -10.99
N ASP A 164 18.67 0.04 -11.17
CA ASP A 164 19.36 0.25 -12.46
C ASP A 164 18.42 0.57 -13.65
N GLY A 165 17.28 1.22 -13.39
CA GLY A 165 16.30 1.60 -14.40
C GLY A 165 15.40 0.45 -14.89
N MET A 166 15.27 -0.60 -14.09
CA MET A 166 14.40 -1.75 -14.33
C MET A 166 13.60 -2.14 -13.10
N TRP A 167 12.41 -2.67 -13.34
CA TRP A 167 11.65 -3.39 -12.31
C TRP A 167 12.13 -4.82 -12.28
N LYS A 168 12.47 -5.35 -11.11
CA LYS A 168 12.71 -6.77 -10.91
C LYS A 168 11.49 -7.35 -10.20
N VAL A 169 10.96 -8.46 -10.71
CA VAL A 169 9.74 -9.10 -10.19
C VAL A 169 10.01 -10.58 -10.02
N ASP A 170 9.94 -11.04 -8.78
CA ASP A 170 10.01 -12.44 -8.45
C ASP A 170 8.68 -13.13 -8.71
N VAL A 171 8.74 -14.15 -9.57
CA VAL A 171 7.58 -14.97 -9.93
C VAL A 171 7.78 -16.40 -9.44
N ILE A 172 6.91 -16.80 -8.53
CA ILE A 172 6.89 -18.11 -7.88
C ILE A 172 5.94 -19.05 -8.66
N VAL A 173 6.48 -20.18 -9.11
CA VAL A 173 5.77 -21.26 -9.83
C VAL A 173 6.17 -22.61 -9.25
N ASP A 174 5.20 -23.40 -8.81
CA ASP A 174 5.40 -24.74 -8.24
C ASP A 174 6.44 -24.79 -7.09
N GLY A 175 6.56 -23.68 -6.34
CA GLY A 175 7.50 -23.51 -5.24
C GLY A 175 8.95 -23.17 -5.66
N GLY A 176 9.19 -22.99 -6.96
CA GLY A 176 10.42 -22.37 -7.47
C GLY A 176 10.20 -20.89 -7.76
N GLU A 177 11.21 -20.09 -7.48
CA GLU A 177 11.22 -18.65 -7.73
C GLU A 177 12.11 -18.31 -8.93
N THR A 178 11.73 -17.28 -9.68
CA THR A 178 12.53 -16.74 -10.78
C THR A 178 12.30 -15.24 -10.85
N GLU A 179 13.39 -14.49 -10.74
CA GLU A 179 13.37 -13.04 -10.92
C GLU A 179 13.31 -12.69 -12.41
N TYR A 180 12.42 -11.78 -12.76
CA TYR A 180 12.29 -11.21 -14.10
C TYR A 180 12.52 -9.71 -14.07
N GLU A 181 13.44 -9.24 -14.92
CA GLU A 181 13.76 -7.84 -15.10
C GLU A 181 12.95 -7.24 -16.26
N LEU A 182 12.22 -6.15 -16.01
CA LEU A 182 11.58 -5.32 -17.02
C LEU A 182 12.35 -4.00 -17.17
N VAL A 183 13.10 -3.87 -18.28
CA VAL A 183 13.86 -2.67 -18.61
C VAL A 183 12.92 -1.52 -18.94
N VAL A 184 12.85 -0.50 -18.09
CA VAL A 184 11.86 0.58 -18.24
C VAL A 184 12.03 1.30 -19.56
N ALA A 185 13.26 1.54 -20.02
CA ALA A 185 13.52 2.29 -21.25
C ALA A 185 13.00 1.61 -22.53
N THR A 186 13.00 0.27 -22.57
CA THR A 186 12.71 -0.51 -23.79
C THR A 186 11.43 -1.34 -23.69
N GLY A 187 10.97 -1.66 -22.48
CA GLY A 187 9.93 -2.65 -22.23
C GLY A 187 10.40 -4.10 -22.47
N GLU A 188 11.70 -4.33 -22.59
CA GLU A 188 12.27 -5.67 -22.72
C GLU A 188 12.19 -6.41 -21.38
N ILE A 189 11.81 -7.69 -21.43
CA ILE A 189 11.80 -8.57 -20.25
C ILE A 189 12.89 -9.63 -20.39
N ARG A 190 13.69 -9.79 -19.33
CA ARG A 190 14.73 -10.82 -19.18
C ARG A 190 14.50 -11.60 -17.89
N ALA A 191 14.99 -12.82 -17.81
CA ALA A 191 15.11 -13.51 -16.53
C ALA A 191 16.50 -13.16 -15.98
N ASP A 192 16.58 -12.81 -14.69
CA ASP A 192 17.88 -12.70 -14.04
C ASP A 192 18.49 -14.11 -13.89
N ARG A 193 19.82 -14.20 -13.94
CA ARG A 193 20.55 -15.48 -14.08
C ARG A 193 21.52 -15.77 -12.96
#